data_AF-A0A7V7SXU0-F1
#
_entry.id   AF-A0A7V7SXU0-F1
#
_cell.length_a   1.000
_cell.length_b   1.000
_cell.length_c   1.000
_cell.angle_alpha   90.00
_cell.angle_beta   90.00
_cell.angle_gamma   90.00
#
_symmetry.space_group_name_H-M   'P 1'
#
loop_
_entity.id
_entity.type
_entity.pdbx_description
1 polymer ?
#
loop_
_entity_poly.entity_id
_entity_poly.type
_entity_poly.pdbx_seq_one_letter_code
_entity_poly.pdbx_strand_id
1 'polypeptide(L)'
;MIPRSLPLFCPLFLLSASPLIAQGGGWDTLRRFNGEGHRDRFGVSIAPVGWLNSDSIPEVAIGAPGFDHSGWSDAGALYLFSADGRRLHRWVGTSAGAEFGSAVDSGNDLNGDGFADFIVGAPGSLGRRGQAFLYSGKDGSELQSWSGQNPGDRFGQVARFVGDWDGDGTSEAIVGESRDFRLVGSLELLGSQILGNQAKEHLTWVDALRAEDMSTSHPLAVLGYPLQKVHGYDQAGSAVWLDASLSPVVLQGTMAGEAFGAAVAVLGDINGDGLPEWAVGAPGSPGPAGNGAGRVDVFDGATHQLLKQWAGSRAGDAFGSSLAAAGDVNGDGFPDLLIGSSSADGGGGTFRLYSGADWTQLWHRDGKGHDTAMGHRLAAIGDVDQNGFKDFLVTAPGLNTGSTPDTGAALHFDFRSFLSAQPTQLSAASGGQVEYLLDFSNWESGGQYWLLFSARGTGPTQVGFLEIPLSDGPLLQMGLSGQSLPYTQQTSGQLDGKAKATALLDAPPQALNFLIGRSLYAAAVVEPPGQAPWQVSEAVEVSILP
;
A
#
# COMPACT_ATOMS: atom_id res chain seq x y z
N MET A 1 38.46 -6.72 -26.13
CA MET A 1 37.71 -7.63 -25.26
C MET A 1 36.35 -7.82 -25.92
N ILE A 2 36.05 -9.03 -26.38
CA ILE A 2 34.75 -9.36 -26.98
C ILE A 2 33.73 -9.37 -25.82
N PRO A 3 32.59 -8.65 -25.89
CA PRO A 3 31.56 -8.78 -24.86
C PRO A 3 31.11 -10.24 -24.83
N ARG A 4 31.08 -10.85 -23.64
CA ARG A 4 30.48 -12.17 -23.48
C ARG A 4 29.02 -12.03 -23.94
N SER A 5 28.66 -12.72 -25.02
CA SER A 5 27.26 -12.95 -25.37
C SER A 5 26.53 -13.46 -24.14
N LEU A 6 25.27 -13.05 -23.91
CA LEU A 6 24.41 -13.73 -22.94
C LEU A 6 24.57 -15.24 -23.18
N PRO A 7 24.89 -16.05 -22.16
CA PRO A 7 25.17 -17.47 -22.37
C PRO A 7 23.87 -18.19 -22.75
N LEU A 8 23.53 -18.14 -24.03
CA LEU A 8 22.64 -19.10 -24.66
C LEU A 8 23.37 -20.45 -24.58
N PHE A 9 22.81 -21.35 -23.77
CA PHE A 9 23.23 -22.73 -23.48
C PHE A 9 24.19 -22.95 -22.31
N CYS A 10 23.62 -23.31 -21.16
CA CYS A 10 24.21 -24.28 -20.25
C CYS A 10 23.12 -25.28 -19.81
N PRO A 11 23.13 -26.55 -20.28
CA PRO A 11 22.18 -27.55 -19.81
C PRO A 11 22.81 -28.27 -18.62
N LEU A 12 22.74 -27.69 -17.42
CA LEU A 12 23.00 -28.43 -16.19
C LEU A 12 22.45 -27.66 -14.99
N PHE A 13 21.19 -27.93 -14.62
CA PHE A 13 20.70 -28.16 -13.27
C PHE A 13 19.17 -28.26 -13.31
N LEU A 14 18.67 -29.49 -13.47
CA LEU A 14 17.31 -29.86 -13.08
C LEU A 14 17.29 -29.91 -11.54
N LEU A 15 16.83 -28.85 -10.91
CA LEU A 15 16.27 -28.89 -9.56
C LEU A 15 15.07 -27.95 -9.54
N SER A 16 13.96 -28.48 -9.03
CA SER A 16 12.66 -27.85 -8.94
C SER A 16 12.75 -26.48 -8.25
N ALA A 17 12.82 -25.43 -9.04
CA ALA A 17 12.38 -24.11 -8.63
C ALA A 17 11.21 -23.76 -9.56
N SER A 18 10.09 -23.37 -8.97
CA SER A 18 8.98 -22.68 -9.66
C SER A 18 9.56 -21.62 -10.61
N PRO A 19 8.92 -21.31 -11.75
CA PRO A 19 9.39 -20.22 -12.61
C PRO A 19 9.52 -18.97 -11.74
N LEU A 20 10.76 -18.52 -11.53
CA LEU A 20 11.04 -17.25 -10.88
C LEU A 20 10.70 -16.20 -11.94
N ILE A 21 9.53 -15.56 -11.80
CA ILE A 21 9.21 -14.35 -12.54
C ILE A 21 10.29 -13.34 -12.17
N ALA A 22 11.04 -12.87 -13.15
CA ALA A 22 11.99 -11.79 -12.95
C ALA A 22 11.16 -10.52 -12.68
N GLN A 23 11.21 -10.02 -11.45
CA GLN A 23 10.49 -8.80 -11.07
C GLN A 23 11.24 -7.60 -11.62
N GLY A 24 10.57 -6.73 -12.37
CA GLY A 24 11.15 -5.57 -13.05
C GLY A 24 11.66 -4.44 -12.14
N GLY A 25 11.79 -4.68 -10.85
CA GLY A 25 12.24 -3.71 -9.87
C GLY A 25 12.40 -4.34 -8.49
N GLY A 26 12.81 -3.52 -7.52
CA GLY A 26 13.11 -3.94 -6.17
C GLY A 26 12.38 -3.08 -5.15
N TRP A 27 11.97 -3.73 -4.06
CA TRP A 27 11.29 -3.06 -2.95
C TRP A 27 12.28 -2.71 -1.86
N ASP A 28 12.47 -1.41 -1.62
CA ASP A 28 13.36 -0.92 -0.59
C ASP A 28 12.59 -0.26 0.54
N THR A 29 13.15 -0.33 1.75
CA THR A 29 12.72 0.58 2.82
C THR A 29 13.34 1.93 2.54
N LEU A 30 12.55 2.85 2.01
CA LEU A 30 12.99 4.22 1.79
C LEU A 30 13.34 4.87 3.13
N ARG A 31 12.43 4.75 4.11
CA ARG A 31 12.54 5.40 5.42
C ARG A 31 11.88 4.60 6.54
N ARG A 32 12.25 4.94 7.78
CA ARG A 32 11.65 4.39 9.01
C ARG A 32 11.34 5.52 9.99
N PHE A 33 10.09 5.57 10.45
CA PHE A 33 9.63 6.42 11.54
C PHE A 33 9.62 5.59 12.84
N ASN A 34 10.10 6.18 13.94
CA ASN A 34 10.27 5.48 15.21
C ASN A 34 9.45 6.15 16.31
N GLY A 35 8.90 5.34 17.22
CA GLY A 35 8.41 5.81 18.52
C GLY A 35 9.53 6.35 19.40
N GLU A 36 9.16 7.11 20.44
CA GLU A 36 10.12 7.81 21.32
C GLU A 36 10.42 7.05 22.61
N GLY A 37 9.46 6.27 23.10
CA GLY A 37 9.42 5.70 24.44
C GLY A 37 8.98 4.24 24.47
N HIS A 38 9.35 3.57 25.56
CA HIS A 38 9.08 2.16 25.76
C HIS A 38 7.56 1.91 25.88
N ARG A 39 7.03 1.00 25.06
CA ARG A 39 5.59 0.65 24.97
C ARG A 39 4.67 1.79 24.51
N ASP A 40 5.22 2.78 23.82
CA ASP A 40 4.42 3.81 23.16
C ASP A 40 3.44 3.24 22.12
N ARG A 41 3.74 2.03 21.60
CA ARG A 41 3.00 1.36 20.53
C ARG A 41 2.84 2.27 19.31
N PHE A 42 3.93 2.95 18.92
CA PHE A 42 3.94 3.82 17.75
C PHE A 42 3.62 3.01 16.48
N GLY A 43 2.66 3.49 15.68
CA GLY A 43 2.19 2.78 14.48
C GLY A 43 0.94 1.93 14.71
N VAL A 44 0.24 2.07 15.85
CA VAL A 44 -1.07 1.43 16.06
C VAL A 44 -2.12 1.95 15.08
N SER A 45 -2.04 3.24 14.73
CA SER A 45 -2.89 3.88 13.73
C SER A 45 -2.04 4.73 12.79
N ILE A 46 -2.49 4.88 11.55
CA ILE A 46 -1.80 5.65 10.52
C ILE A 46 -2.82 6.23 9.55
N ALA A 47 -2.57 7.44 9.05
CA ALA A 47 -3.37 8.06 7.99
C ALA A 47 -2.48 8.97 7.11
N PRO A 48 -2.58 8.87 5.77
CA PRO A 48 -2.06 9.90 4.89
C PRO A 48 -2.92 11.15 5.04
N VAL A 49 -2.30 12.26 5.47
CA VAL A 49 -3.01 13.53 5.73
C VAL A 49 -3.03 14.43 4.50
N GLY A 50 -2.16 14.17 3.51
CA GLY A 50 -2.09 14.93 2.26
C GLY A 50 -1.16 16.14 2.37
N TRP A 51 -1.35 17.14 1.53
CA TRP A 51 -0.43 18.28 1.33
C TRP A 51 -0.71 19.46 2.27
N LEU A 52 -0.57 19.28 3.57
CA LEU A 52 -0.93 20.30 4.58
C LEU A 52 -0.07 21.56 4.48
N ASN A 53 1.21 21.41 4.11
CA ASN A 53 2.17 22.52 4.09
C ASN A 53 2.47 23.06 2.67
N SER A 54 1.78 22.54 1.63
CA SER A 54 1.96 22.88 0.22
C SER A 54 3.39 22.68 -0.34
N ASP A 55 4.24 21.85 0.28
CA ASP A 55 5.62 21.61 -0.16
C ASP A 55 5.79 20.50 -1.21
N SER A 56 4.67 19.97 -1.72
CA SER A 56 4.66 18.83 -2.66
C SER A 56 5.35 17.58 -2.10
N ILE A 57 5.38 17.41 -0.77
CA ILE A 57 5.61 16.14 -0.08
C ILE A 57 4.36 15.84 0.80
N PRO A 58 3.74 14.64 0.71
CA PRO A 58 2.55 14.38 1.52
C PRO A 58 2.91 14.20 2.99
N GLU A 59 2.00 14.57 3.87
CA GLU A 59 2.09 14.33 5.30
C GLU A 59 1.43 13.01 5.71
N VAL A 60 1.94 12.44 6.80
CA VAL A 60 1.45 11.20 7.40
C VAL A 60 1.30 11.40 8.91
N ALA A 61 0.12 11.09 9.41
CA ALA A 61 -0.16 11.04 10.84
C ALA A 61 0.02 9.61 11.37
N ILE A 62 0.73 9.45 12.48
CA ILE A 62 1.00 8.15 13.11
C ILE A 62 0.66 8.22 14.60
N GLY A 63 -0.18 7.31 15.05
CA GLY A 63 -0.62 7.21 16.44
C GLY A 63 0.30 6.36 17.32
N ALA A 64 0.45 6.79 18.57
CA ALA A 64 1.18 6.11 19.63
C ALA A 64 0.37 6.15 20.94
N PRO A 65 -0.68 5.32 21.07
CA PRO A 65 -1.62 5.40 22.17
C PRO A 65 -1.04 4.99 23.54
N GLY A 66 0.14 4.36 23.59
CA GLY A 66 0.85 4.07 24.83
C GLY A 66 1.81 5.17 25.28
N PHE A 67 1.87 6.31 24.56
CA PHE A 67 2.83 7.36 24.87
C PHE A 67 2.60 7.98 26.25
N ASP A 68 3.67 8.02 27.05
CA ASP A 68 3.70 8.60 28.39
C ASP A 68 4.25 10.03 28.34
N HIS A 69 3.57 10.98 28.97
CA HIS A 69 4.13 12.34 29.15
C HIS A 69 3.57 13.04 30.38
N SER A 70 4.29 14.07 30.86
CA SER A 70 3.84 14.94 31.96
C SER A 70 3.40 14.18 33.23
N GLY A 71 3.91 12.96 33.46
CA GLY A 71 3.50 12.10 34.58
C GLY A 71 2.20 11.31 34.36
N TRP A 72 1.60 11.37 33.17
CA TRP A 72 0.46 10.56 32.77
C TRP A 72 0.92 9.35 31.96
N SER A 73 0.58 8.16 32.46
CA SER A 73 0.79 6.90 31.74
C SER A 73 -0.28 6.69 30.68
N ASP A 74 0.08 6.14 29.52
CA ASP A 74 -0.82 5.81 28.41
C ASP A 74 -1.74 6.99 28.01
N ALA A 75 -1.23 8.22 28.11
CA ALA A 75 -1.98 9.40 27.65
C ALA A 75 -2.15 9.37 26.13
N GLY A 76 -1.14 8.84 25.43
CA GLY A 76 -1.13 8.69 23.99
C GLY A 76 -0.69 9.96 23.27
N ALA A 77 -0.28 9.80 22.02
CA ALA A 77 0.13 10.88 21.13
C ALA A 77 -0.23 10.60 19.68
N LEU A 78 -0.34 11.68 18.91
CA LEU A 78 -0.36 11.65 17.45
C LEU A 78 0.84 12.45 16.94
N TYR A 79 1.58 11.85 16.01
CA TYR A 79 2.73 12.46 15.37
C TYR A 79 2.39 12.78 13.91
N LEU A 80 2.70 13.99 13.46
CA LEU A 80 2.64 14.35 12.04
C LEU A 80 4.07 14.40 11.48
N PHE A 81 4.30 13.63 10.44
CA PHE A 81 5.54 13.63 9.68
C PHE A 81 5.27 14.09 8.26
N SER A 82 6.19 14.86 7.69
CA SER A 82 6.32 14.92 6.24
C SER A 82 6.91 13.58 5.79
N ALA A 83 6.47 13.08 4.64
CA ALA A 83 6.93 11.79 4.12
C ALA A 83 8.44 11.79 3.77
N ASP A 84 9.11 12.94 3.77
CA ASP A 84 10.57 13.05 3.72
C ASP A 84 11.30 12.57 5.00
N GLY A 85 10.56 12.34 6.10
CA GLY A 85 11.08 11.89 7.38
C GLY A 85 11.04 12.97 8.49
N ARG A 86 10.77 14.24 8.15
CA ARG A 86 10.77 15.34 9.11
C ARG A 86 9.49 15.32 9.96
N ARG A 87 9.64 15.32 11.28
CA ARG A 87 8.50 15.53 12.18
C ARG A 87 8.06 17.00 12.13
N LEU A 88 6.78 17.22 11.84
CA LEU A 88 6.16 18.55 11.76
C LEU A 88 5.49 18.93 13.08
N HIS A 89 4.74 18.00 13.67
CA HIS A 89 3.94 18.29 14.85
C HIS A 89 3.74 17.06 15.75
N ARG A 90 3.34 17.30 17.01
CA ARG A 90 2.88 16.27 17.95
C ARG A 90 1.75 16.80 18.83
N TRP A 91 0.62 16.09 18.82
CA TRP A 91 -0.46 16.24 19.80
C TRP A 91 -0.33 15.16 20.87
N VAL A 92 -0.72 15.47 22.09
CA VAL A 92 -0.65 14.55 23.24
C VAL A 92 -1.97 14.52 23.97
N GLY A 93 -2.33 13.35 24.51
CA GLY A 93 -3.56 13.17 25.28
C GLY A 93 -3.57 13.99 26.57
N THR A 94 -4.75 14.34 27.06
CA THR A 94 -4.90 15.25 28.21
C THR A 94 -5.20 14.54 29.53
N SER A 95 -5.08 13.22 29.60
CA SER A 95 -5.27 12.45 30.84
C SER A 95 -4.59 11.09 30.79
N ALA A 96 -4.24 10.53 31.95
CA ALA A 96 -3.71 9.18 32.05
C ALA A 96 -4.72 8.14 31.51
N GLY A 97 -4.22 7.20 30.71
CA GLY A 97 -5.01 6.17 30.05
C GLY A 97 -5.98 6.69 29.00
N ALA A 98 -5.78 7.90 28.45
CA ALA A 98 -6.61 8.43 27.38
C ALA A 98 -6.47 7.63 26.08
N GLU A 99 -5.31 7.01 25.84
CA GLU A 99 -4.99 6.27 24.63
C GLU A 99 -5.16 7.13 23.35
N PHE A 100 -4.82 8.42 23.43
CA PHE A 100 -4.93 9.34 22.29
C PHE A 100 -4.07 8.87 21.10
N GLY A 101 -4.62 8.93 19.89
CA GLY A 101 -3.99 8.37 18.69
C GLY A 101 -4.28 6.88 18.48
N SER A 102 -5.26 6.30 19.17
CA SER A 102 -5.67 4.90 18.93
C SER A 102 -6.31 4.68 17.56
N ALA A 103 -6.96 5.70 17.03
CA ALA A 103 -7.47 5.77 15.67
C ALA A 103 -7.10 7.14 15.10
N VAL A 104 -6.77 7.15 13.81
CA VAL A 104 -6.59 8.37 13.03
C VAL A 104 -7.13 8.10 11.62
N ASP A 105 -7.73 9.13 11.04
CA ASP A 105 -8.06 9.17 9.62
C ASP A 105 -7.98 10.60 9.08
N SER A 106 -7.75 10.72 7.78
CA SER A 106 -7.64 11.99 7.08
C SER A 106 -8.02 11.84 5.61
N GLY A 107 -8.58 12.89 5.03
CA GLY A 107 -8.84 12.86 3.59
C GLY A 107 -9.80 13.89 3.05
N ASN A 108 -10.56 14.56 3.91
CA ASN A 108 -11.61 15.47 3.51
C ASN A 108 -11.48 16.79 4.24
N ASP A 109 -11.80 17.88 3.54
CA ASP A 109 -11.91 19.21 4.10
C ASP A 109 -13.32 19.38 4.71
N LEU A 110 -13.44 19.21 6.04
CA LEU A 110 -14.74 19.25 6.72
C LEU A 110 -15.19 20.68 7.00
N ASN A 111 -14.25 21.62 7.10
CA ASN A 111 -14.54 23.01 7.43
C ASN A 111 -14.62 23.93 6.18
N GLY A 112 -14.31 23.41 5.00
CA GLY A 112 -14.35 24.10 3.71
C GLY A 112 -13.21 25.11 3.51
N ASP A 113 -12.06 24.93 4.16
CA ASP A 113 -10.93 25.86 4.11
C ASP A 113 -9.88 25.56 3.01
N GLY A 114 -10.09 24.49 2.25
CA GLY A 114 -9.27 24.00 1.16
C GLY A 114 -8.17 23.01 1.58
N PHE A 115 -8.10 22.61 2.85
CA PHE A 115 -7.12 21.65 3.36
C PHE A 115 -7.82 20.43 3.97
N ALA A 116 -7.27 19.23 3.75
CA ALA A 116 -7.85 18.01 4.31
C ALA A 116 -7.70 17.99 5.85
N ASP A 117 -8.81 17.86 6.55
CA ASP A 117 -8.89 17.74 8.00
C ASP A 117 -8.64 16.29 8.45
N PHE A 118 -8.32 16.12 9.74
CA PHE A 118 -8.06 14.81 10.32
C PHE A 118 -8.78 14.57 11.64
N ILE A 119 -9.25 13.34 11.85
CA ILE A 119 -9.94 12.91 13.06
C ILE A 119 -9.07 11.96 13.88
N VAL A 120 -9.09 12.10 15.20
CA VAL A 120 -8.23 11.35 16.12
C VAL A 120 -9.05 10.79 17.28
N GLY A 121 -8.83 9.52 17.60
CA GLY A 121 -9.51 8.80 18.66
C GLY A 121 -8.70 8.70 19.97
N ALA A 122 -9.39 8.84 21.10
CA ALA A 122 -8.86 8.64 22.46
C ALA A 122 -9.85 7.82 23.31
N PRO A 123 -10.00 6.51 23.02
CA PRO A 123 -11.04 5.66 23.59
C PRO A 123 -10.95 5.45 25.10
N GLY A 124 -9.78 5.67 25.71
CA GLY A 124 -9.60 5.53 27.15
C GLY A 124 -10.03 6.78 27.94
N SER A 125 -10.27 7.90 27.26
CA SER A 125 -10.59 9.20 27.87
C SER A 125 -11.89 9.19 28.69
N LEU A 126 -11.99 10.13 29.63
CA LEU A 126 -13.17 10.36 30.47
C LEU A 126 -13.67 9.09 31.20
N GLY A 127 -12.73 8.28 31.71
CA GLY A 127 -13.04 7.03 32.40
C GLY A 127 -13.55 5.95 31.44
N ARG A 128 -12.90 5.80 30.28
CA ARG A 128 -13.26 4.89 29.18
C ARG A 128 -14.63 5.15 28.56
N ARG A 129 -15.19 6.35 28.69
CA ARG A 129 -16.27 6.81 27.80
C ARG A 129 -15.74 6.99 26.39
N GLY A 130 -14.49 7.45 26.28
CA GLY A 130 -13.81 7.71 25.02
C GLY A 130 -14.18 9.06 24.41
N GLN A 131 -13.28 9.57 23.57
CA GLN A 131 -13.42 10.82 22.83
C GLN A 131 -12.88 10.69 21.41
N ALA A 132 -13.40 11.53 20.51
CA ALA A 132 -12.81 11.79 19.20
C ALA A 132 -12.65 13.30 19.00
N PHE A 133 -11.62 13.69 18.26
CA PHE A 133 -11.21 15.07 18.03
C PHE A 133 -11.02 15.30 16.54
N LEU A 134 -11.62 16.35 15.99
CA LEU A 134 -11.40 16.83 14.63
C LEU A 134 -10.42 18.00 14.68
N TYR A 135 -9.37 17.91 13.85
CA TYR A 135 -8.35 18.94 13.73
C TYR A 135 -8.29 19.47 12.30
N SER A 136 -8.02 20.77 12.18
CA SER A 136 -7.82 21.42 10.90
C SER A 136 -6.53 20.94 10.25
N GLY A 137 -6.61 20.57 8.97
CA GLY A 137 -5.43 20.23 8.19
C GLY A 137 -4.50 21.42 7.97
N LYS A 138 -5.07 22.62 7.90
CA LYS A 138 -4.37 23.86 7.55
C LYS A 138 -3.37 24.31 8.60
N ASP A 139 -3.72 24.21 9.89
CA ASP A 139 -2.91 24.74 10.99
C ASP A 139 -2.82 23.83 12.21
N GLY A 140 -3.51 22.68 12.20
CA GLY A 140 -3.51 21.72 13.30
C GLY A 140 -4.35 22.14 14.51
N SER A 141 -5.16 23.18 14.39
CA SER A 141 -6.09 23.61 15.45
C SER A 141 -7.22 22.61 15.64
N GLU A 142 -7.69 22.43 16.89
CA GLU A 142 -8.88 21.61 17.15
C GLU A 142 -10.12 22.36 16.67
N LEU A 143 -10.85 21.74 15.75
CA LEU A 143 -12.11 22.25 15.21
C LEU A 143 -13.29 21.82 16.09
N GLN A 144 -13.32 20.55 16.49
CA GLN A 144 -14.42 19.99 17.26
C GLN A 144 -13.99 18.74 18.03
N SER A 145 -14.71 18.40 19.11
CA SER A 145 -14.56 17.12 19.79
C SER A 145 -15.88 16.57 20.30
N TRP A 146 -15.93 15.25 20.43
CA TRP A 146 -17.10 14.48 20.85
C TRP A 146 -16.71 13.43 21.89
N SER A 147 -17.68 13.01 22.70
CA SER A 147 -17.46 12.03 23.77
C SER A 147 -18.55 10.96 23.80
N GLY A 148 -18.16 9.74 24.17
CA GLY A 148 -19.11 8.67 24.49
C GLY A 148 -20.00 9.02 25.67
N GLN A 149 -21.20 8.42 25.73
CA GLN A 149 -22.19 8.74 26.75
C GLN A 149 -21.96 7.97 28.05
N ASN A 150 -21.59 6.69 27.98
CA ASN A 150 -21.48 5.80 29.13
C ASN A 150 -20.04 5.32 29.36
N PRO A 151 -19.65 5.10 30.63
CA PRO A 151 -18.36 4.49 30.93
C PRO A 151 -18.24 3.09 30.31
N GLY A 152 -17.14 2.86 29.60
CA GLY A 152 -16.87 1.60 28.89
C GLY A 152 -17.28 1.60 27.42
N ASP A 153 -17.92 2.68 26.93
CA ASP A 153 -18.26 2.83 25.52
C ASP A 153 -17.01 2.96 24.64
N ARG A 154 -15.87 3.43 25.16
CA ARG A 154 -14.62 3.56 24.40
C ARG A 154 -14.79 4.28 23.05
N PHE A 155 -15.63 5.31 23.00
CA PHE A 155 -15.87 6.13 21.83
C PHE A 155 -14.56 6.67 21.22
N GLY A 156 -14.43 6.63 19.89
CA GLY A 156 -13.17 6.97 19.21
C GLY A 156 -12.19 5.80 19.10
N GLN A 157 -12.63 4.56 19.31
CA GLN A 157 -11.81 3.37 19.04
C GLN A 157 -11.58 3.17 17.53
N VAL A 158 -12.52 3.63 16.71
CA VAL A 158 -12.45 3.72 15.25
C VAL A 158 -12.92 5.12 14.89
N ALA A 159 -12.26 5.78 13.93
CA ALA A 159 -12.68 7.05 13.37
C ALA A 159 -12.33 7.04 11.89
N ARG A 160 -13.31 7.29 11.01
CA ARG A 160 -13.12 7.29 9.56
C ARG A 160 -13.97 8.36 8.89
N PHE A 161 -13.42 9.04 7.89
CA PHE A 161 -14.19 9.84 6.96
C PHE A 161 -14.87 8.95 5.94
N VAL A 162 -16.07 9.36 5.51
CA VAL A 162 -16.86 8.63 4.50
C VAL A 162 -17.27 9.52 3.33
N GLY A 163 -16.73 10.75 3.24
CA GLY A 163 -17.08 11.71 2.19
C GLY A 163 -18.42 12.39 2.44
N ASP A 164 -18.85 13.18 1.45
CA ASP A 164 -20.19 13.80 1.40
C ASP A 164 -21.24 12.76 1.00
N TRP A 165 -21.67 12.01 2.01
CA TRP A 165 -22.54 10.86 1.91
C TRP A 165 -24.00 11.25 1.70
N ASP A 166 -24.45 12.38 2.24
CA ASP A 166 -25.82 12.87 2.05
C ASP A 166 -25.98 13.90 0.93
N GLY A 167 -24.88 14.30 0.29
CA GLY A 167 -24.84 15.16 -0.88
C GLY A 167 -25.11 16.63 -0.55
N ASP A 168 -24.88 17.04 0.69
CA ASP A 168 -25.11 18.40 1.17
C ASP A 168 -23.91 19.35 0.95
N GLY A 169 -22.80 18.81 0.44
CA GLY A 169 -21.56 19.53 0.16
C GLY A 169 -20.60 19.56 1.35
N THR A 170 -20.90 18.87 2.45
CA THR A 170 -20.02 18.68 3.59
C THR A 170 -19.64 17.21 3.75
N SER A 171 -18.49 16.92 4.37
CA SER A 171 -18.03 15.53 4.53
C SER A 171 -18.42 14.96 5.88
N GLU A 172 -18.80 13.68 5.89
CA GLU A 172 -19.16 12.95 7.11
C GLU A 172 -18.00 12.09 7.63
N ALA A 173 -18.06 11.81 8.94
CA ALA A 173 -17.23 10.81 9.59
C ALA A 173 -18.05 9.81 10.42
N ILE A 174 -17.56 8.58 10.49
CA ILE A 174 -18.04 7.51 11.37
C ILE A 174 -17.08 7.38 12.54
N VAL A 175 -17.60 7.41 13.76
CA VAL A 175 -16.83 7.16 14.98
C VAL A 175 -17.45 6.00 15.76
N GLY A 176 -16.60 5.00 16.08
CA GLY A 176 -17.04 3.78 16.75
C GLY A 176 -17.00 3.84 18.27
N GLU A 177 -17.95 3.15 18.90
CA GLU A 177 -17.99 2.80 20.33
C GLU A 177 -18.13 1.27 20.51
N SER A 178 -17.68 0.73 21.65
CA SER A 178 -17.63 -0.70 21.98
C SER A 178 -19.00 -1.41 22.03
N ARG A 179 -20.12 -0.71 21.79
CA ARG A 179 -21.49 -1.26 21.83
C ARG A 179 -22.45 -0.71 20.77
N ASP A 180 -22.06 0.31 19.99
CA ASP A 180 -22.89 1.02 18.99
C ASP A 180 -21.97 1.91 18.11
N PHE A 181 -22.53 2.68 17.16
CA PHE A 181 -21.80 3.68 16.35
C PHE A 181 -22.49 5.03 16.38
N ARG A 182 -21.72 6.11 16.18
CA ARG A 182 -22.28 7.45 15.94
C ARG A 182 -21.68 8.07 14.69
N LEU A 183 -22.55 8.66 13.88
CA LEU A 183 -22.16 9.56 12.81
C LEU A 183 -21.78 10.92 13.44
N VAL A 184 -20.72 11.53 12.94
CA VAL A 184 -20.12 12.73 13.52
C VAL A 184 -19.68 13.65 12.38
N GLY A 185 -20.32 14.82 12.25
CA GLY A 185 -20.15 15.76 11.14
C GLY A 185 -21.30 16.77 11.08
N SER A 186 -21.41 17.52 9.99
CA SER A 186 -22.44 18.56 9.79
C SER A 186 -23.84 18.05 9.47
N LEU A 187 -24.24 16.81 9.74
CA LEU A 187 -25.68 16.46 9.70
C LEU A 187 -26.09 15.32 10.67
N GLU A 188 -27.37 15.35 11.04
CA GLU A 188 -28.04 14.50 12.03
C GLU A 188 -27.94 12.99 11.75
N LEU A 189 -27.39 12.25 12.72
CA LEU A 189 -27.92 10.97 13.25
C LEU A 189 -28.54 9.95 12.26
N LEU A 190 -27.89 9.68 11.12
CA LEU A 190 -28.33 8.64 10.16
C LEU A 190 -28.00 7.20 10.57
N GLY A 191 -27.20 7.00 11.62
CA GLY A 191 -26.83 5.66 12.12
C GLY A 191 -28.02 4.79 12.57
N SER A 192 -29.18 5.39 12.88
CA SER A 192 -30.37 4.64 13.28
C SER A 192 -31.27 4.18 12.14
N GLN A 193 -31.16 4.76 10.93
CA GLN A 193 -32.07 4.48 9.81
C GLN A 193 -31.51 3.54 8.76
N ILE A 194 -30.19 3.54 8.49
CA ILE A 194 -29.62 2.79 7.35
C ILE A 194 -29.46 1.29 7.66
N LEU A 195 -29.18 0.91 8.91
CA LEU A 195 -28.86 -0.48 9.26
C LEU A 195 -29.95 -1.24 10.05
N GLY A 196 -31.03 -0.55 10.42
CA GLY A 196 -32.09 -1.11 11.27
C GLY A 196 -31.56 -1.75 12.57
N ASN A 197 -32.37 -2.58 13.21
CA ASN A 197 -31.98 -3.34 14.42
C ASN A 197 -30.90 -4.42 14.17
N GLN A 198 -30.29 -4.49 12.97
CA GLN A 198 -29.32 -5.54 12.60
C GLN A 198 -27.86 -5.12 12.88
N ALA A 199 -27.54 -3.83 13.04
CA ALA A 199 -26.16 -3.35 13.28
C ALA A 199 -25.89 -2.87 14.72
N LYS A 200 -26.53 -3.49 15.70
CA LYS A 200 -26.29 -3.20 17.13
C LYS A 200 -25.01 -3.82 17.70
N GLU A 201 -24.07 -4.28 16.87
CA GLU A 201 -22.90 -5.04 17.35
C GLU A 201 -21.58 -4.73 16.60
N HIS A 202 -20.51 -4.60 17.40
CA HIS A 202 -19.07 -4.38 17.15
C HIS A 202 -18.55 -4.32 15.69
N LEU A 203 -18.54 -3.11 15.11
CA LEU A 203 -17.70 -2.69 13.98
C LEU A 203 -16.28 -2.51 14.55
N THR A 204 -15.32 -3.26 14.03
CA THR A 204 -13.92 -3.12 14.45
C THR A 204 -13.09 -2.39 13.41
N TRP A 205 -13.60 -2.26 12.18
CA TRP A 205 -12.88 -1.65 11.08
C TRP A 205 -13.85 -1.14 10.01
N VAL A 206 -13.57 0.07 9.50
CA VAL A 206 -14.22 0.73 8.37
C VAL A 206 -13.14 1.12 7.38
N ASP A 207 -13.38 0.87 6.09
CA ASP A 207 -12.63 1.44 4.98
C ASP A 207 -13.62 2.02 3.96
N ALA A 208 -13.35 3.22 3.46
CA ALA A 208 -14.29 3.93 2.59
C ALA A 208 -13.53 4.47 1.38
N LEU A 209 -14.12 4.34 0.19
CA LEU A 209 -13.67 5.06 -0.99
C LEU A 209 -14.30 6.44 -1.03
N ARG A 210 -13.47 7.37 -1.47
CA ARG A 210 -13.88 8.73 -1.76
C ARG A 210 -14.73 8.74 -3.02
N ALA A 211 -15.70 9.67 -3.09
CA ALA A 211 -16.43 9.96 -4.32
C ALA A 211 -15.49 10.40 -5.46
N GLU A 212 -14.36 11.03 -5.11
CA GLU A 212 -13.38 11.60 -6.04
C GLU A 212 -12.47 10.57 -6.70
N ASP A 213 -12.31 9.40 -6.07
CA ASP A 213 -11.56 8.25 -6.61
C ASP A 213 -12.44 7.34 -7.49
N MET A 214 -13.69 7.74 -7.72
CA MET A 214 -14.66 7.01 -8.52
C MET A 214 -15.19 7.90 -9.66
N SER A 215 -15.58 7.30 -10.77
CA SER A 215 -16.29 8.00 -11.86
C SER A 215 -17.76 8.34 -11.50
N THR A 216 -18.12 8.28 -10.22
CA THR A 216 -19.50 8.37 -9.71
C THR A 216 -19.71 9.62 -8.86
N SER A 217 -20.92 10.16 -8.86
CA SER A 217 -21.29 11.40 -8.16
C SER A 217 -21.49 11.26 -6.64
N HIS A 218 -21.19 10.10 -6.05
CA HIS A 218 -21.45 9.80 -4.64
C HIS A 218 -20.36 8.87 -4.07
N PRO A 219 -20.05 8.97 -2.77
CA PRO A 219 -19.06 8.12 -2.09
C PRO A 219 -19.56 6.68 -1.93
N LEU A 220 -18.61 5.78 -1.69
CA LEU A 220 -18.85 4.34 -1.54
C LEU A 220 -18.10 3.86 -0.31
N ALA A 221 -18.76 3.12 0.56
CA ALA A 221 -18.13 2.64 1.80
C ALA A 221 -18.25 1.14 1.94
N VAL A 222 -17.19 0.53 2.49
CA VAL A 222 -17.21 -0.85 2.91
C VAL A 222 -17.04 -0.93 4.43
N LEU A 223 -18.04 -1.48 5.11
CA LEU A 223 -18.06 -1.58 6.56
C LEU A 223 -17.81 -3.02 7.00
N GLY A 224 -16.87 -3.22 7.94
CA GLY A 224 -16.46 -4.52 8.44
C GLY A 224 -16.93 -4.80 9.88
N TYR A 225 -17.64 -5.91 10.08
CA TYR A 225 -18.22 -6.32 11.36
C TYR A 225 -17.78 -7.75 11.74
N PRO A 226 -16.55 -7.97 12.23
CA PRO A 226 -16.04 -9.31 12.47
C PRO A 226 -16.59 -10.01 13.71
N LEU A 227 -17.13 -9.27 14.67
CA LEU A 227 -17.51 -9.80 15.98
C LEU A 227 -18.98 -9.58 16.24
N GLN A 228 -19.83 -10.46 15.69
CA GLN A 228 -21.22 -10.55 16.12
C GLN A 228 -21.35 -11.64 17.17
N LYS A 229 -22.07 -11.39 18.27
CA LYS A 229 -22.36 -12.36 19.33
C LYS A 229 -23.86 -12.57 19.47
N VAL A 230 -24.40 -13.49 18.69
CA VAL A 230 -25.81 -13.86 18.82
C VAL A 230 -25.95 -14.88 19.97
N HIS A 231 -26.70 -14.49 21.00
CA HIS A 231 -26.94 -15.30 22.21
C HIS A 231 -25.66 -15.80 22.92
N GLY A 232 -24.57 -15.03 22.84
CA GLY A 232 -23.30 -15.35 23.51
C GLY A 232 -22.34 -16.23 22.72
N TYR A 233 -22.69 -16.61 21.47
CA TYR A 233 -21.82 -17.36 20.57
C TYR A 233 -21.23 -16.45 19.50
N ASP A 234 -19.92 -16.59 19.26
CA ASP A 234 -19.22 -15.89 18.17
C ASP A 234 -19.84 -16.29 16.83
N GLN A 235 -20.25 -15.30 16.04
CA GLN A 235 -20.68 -15.50 14.66
C GLN A 235 -19.49 -15.37 13.72
N ALA A 236 -19.76 -15.51 12.42
CA ALA A 236 -18.75 -15.42 11.39
C ALA A 236 -18.28 -13.99 11.10
N GLY A 237 -19.13 -12.99 11.37
CA GLY A 237 -18.93 -11.60 10.98
C GLY A 237 -19.54 -11.29 9.61
N SER A 238 -19.55 -10.02 9.22
CA SER A 238 -20.11 -9.54 7.96
C SER A 238 -19.34 -8.36 7.39
N ALA A 239 -19.43 -8.16 6.08
CA ALA A 239 -19.00 -6.95 5.40
C ALA A 239 -20.19 -6.33 4.64
N VAL A 240 -20.28 -5.01 4.66
CA VAL A 240 -21.39 -4.26 4.06
C VAL A 240 -20.84 -3.31 3.02
N TRP A 241 -21.30 -3.46 1.79
CA TRP A 241 -21.10 -2.50 0.71
C TRP A 241 -22.25 -1.50 0.71
N LEU A 242 -21.90 -0.22 0.68
CA LEU A 242 -22.84 0.88 0.65
C LEU A 242 -22.52 1.78 -0.54
N ASP A 243 -23.53 2.08 -1.34
CA ASP A 243 -23.44 3.01 -2.47
C ASP A 243 -24.36 4.22 -2.27
N ALA A 244 -24.35 5.11 -3.27
CA ALA A 244 -25.20 6.29 -3.40
C ALA A 244 -26.69 6.07 -3.11
N SER A 245 -27.20 4.86 -3.36
CA SER A 245 -28.62 4.54 -3.23
C SER A 245 -29.02 4.21 -1.79
N LEU A 246 -28.06 4.16 -0.85
CA LEU A 246 -28.24 3.69 0.53
C LEU A 246 -28.84 2.28 0.62
N SER A 247 -28.68 1.46 -0.42
CA SER A 247 -29.17 0.09 -0.45
C SER A 247 -28.02 -0.87 -0.10
N PRO A 248 -27.89 -1.30 1.17
CA PRO A 248 -26.75 -2.09 1.59
C PRO A 248 -26.74 -3.47 0.94
N VAL A 249 -25.58 -3.86 0.41
CA VAL A 249 -25.28 -5.25 0.09
C VAL A 249 -24.48 -5.84 1.24
N VAL A 250 -25.02 -6.90 1.85
CA VAL A 250 -24.43 -7.52 3.04
C VAL A 250 -23.89 -8.89 2.68
N LEU A 251 -22.57 -9.06 2.83
CA LEU A 251 -21.90 -10.35 2.75
C LEU A 251 -21.69 -10.91 4.15
N GLN A 252 -22.08 -12.17 4.33
CA GLN A 252 -21.95 -12.88 5.60
C GLN A 252 -20.78 -13.84 5.53
N GLY A 253 -20.01 -13.90 6.61
CA GLY A 253 -19.07 -14.98 6.83
C GLY A 253 -19.80 -16.33 6.92
N THR A 254 -19.05 -17.40 6.69
CA THR A 254 -19.54 -18.78 6.66
C THR A 254 -19.25 -19.55 7.96
N MET A 255 -18.32 -19.08 8.80
CA MET A 255 -17.85 -19.82 9.98
C MET A 255 -17.73 -18.96 11.24
N ALA A 256 -18.35 -19.41 12.33
CA ALA A 256 -18.22 -18.81 13.65
C ALA A 256 -16.75 -18.58 14.06
N GLY A 257 -16.42 -17.36 14.50
CA GLY A 257 -15.08 -16.99 14.95
C GLY A 257 -14.07 -16.70 13.84
N GLU A 258 -14.47 -16.72 12.56
CA GLU A 258 -13.55 -16.40 11.46
C GLU A 258 -13.25 -14.90 11.31
N ALA A 259 -14.06 -14.04 11.94
CA ALA A 259 -13.91 -12.60 11.93
C ALA A 259 -13.97 -12.02 10.49
N PHE A 260 -14.89 -12.49 9.66
CA PHE A 260 -15.13 -11.94 8.31
C PHE A 260 -15.58 -10.48 8.41
N GLY A 261 -14.96 -9.61 7.63
CA GLY A 261 -15.12 -8.16 7.79
C GLY A 261 -14.22 -7.60 8.89
N ALA A 262 -13.24 -8.36 9.40
CA ALA A 262 -12.23 -7.76 10.28
C ALA A 262 -11.48 -6.66 9.56
N ALA A 263 -11.25 -6.89 8.26
CA ALA A 263 -10.54 -6.04 7.33
C ALA A 263 -11.37 -5.79 6.09
N VAL A 264 -11.32 -4.56 5.58
CA VAL A 264 -11.92 -4.23 4.30
C VAL A 264 -10.97 -3.29 3.54
N ALA A 265 -10.94 -3.42 2.21
CA ALA A 265 -10.25 -2.51 1.32
C ALA A 265 -11.01 -2.37 0.02
N VAL A 266 -10.97 -1.20 -0.61
CA VAL A 266 -11.52 -1.05 -1.96
C VAL A 266 -10.41 -0.75 -2.94
N LEU A 267 -10.35 -1.53 -4.01
CA LEU A 267 -9.18 -1.71 -4.85
C LEU A 267 -9.22 -0.87 -6.14
N GLY A 268 -10.30 -0.14 -6.40
CA GLY A 268 -10.50 0.49 -7.71
C GLY A 268 -11.05 -0.49 -8.74
N ASP A 269 -11.35 0.02 -9.94
CA ASP A 269 -11.93 -0.75 -11.06
C ASP A 269 -10.84 -1.55 -11.78
N ILE A 270 -10.66 -2.81 -11.37
CA ILE A 270 -9.66 -3.74 -11.89
C ILE A 270 -10.21 -4.45 -13.13
N ASN A 271 -11.52 -4.73 -13.18
CA ASN A 271 -12.14 -5.48 -14.26
C ASN A 271 -12.59 -4.59 -15.47
N GLY A 272 -12.58 -3.26 -15.31
CA GLY A 272 -12.94 -2.26 -16.32
C GLY A 272 -14.45 -2.04 -16.51
N ASP A 273 -15.28 -2.38 -15.53
CA ASP A 273 -16.74 -2.28 -15.60
C ASP A 273 -17.31 -0.94 -15.09
N GLY A 274 -16.46 -0.07 -14.55
CA GLY A 274 -16.78 1.25 -14.03
C GLY A 274 -17.14 1.28 -12.54
N LEU A 275 -17.14 0.13 -11.85
CA LEU A 275 -17.30 0.03 -10.40
C LEU A 275 -16.04 -0.59 -9.77
N PRO A 276 -15.64 -0.14 -8.57
CA PRO A 276 -14.42 -0.64 -7.97
C PRO A 276 -14.61 -2.01 -7.32
N GLU A 277 -13.57 -2.86 -7.39
CA GLU A 277 -13.49 -4.11 -6.65
C GLU A 277 -13.22 -3.88 -5.17
N TRP A 278 -13.56 -4.84 -4.31
CA TRP A 278 -13.33 -4.76 -2.87
C TRP A 278 -12.87 -6.07 -2.26
N ALA A 279 -12.02 -5.96 -1.24
CA ALA A 279 -11.47 -7.06 -0.50
C ALA A 279 -12.00 -7.09 0.94
N VAL A 280 -12.18 -8.29 1.46
CA VAL A 280 -12.60 -8.54 2.84
C VAL A 280 -11.69 -9.59 3.47
N GLY A 281 -11.17 -9.30 4.66
CA GLY A 281 -10.37 -10.23 5.45
C GLY A 281 -11.18 -10.98 6.51
N ALA A 282 -10.80 -12.23 6.73
CA ALA A 282 -11.29 -13.13 7.77
C ALA A 282 -10.08 -13.79 8.47
N PRO A 283 -9.36 -13.07 9.34
CA PRO A 283 -8.10 -13.52 9.93
C PRO A 283 -8.27 -14.75 10.85
N GLY A 284 -9.47 -14.96 11.39
CA GLY A 284 -9.78 -16.15 12.19
C GLY A 284 -10.11 -17.39 11.35
N SER A 285 -10.29 -17.24 10.03
CA SER A 285 -10.70 -18.34 9.14
C SER A 285 -9.75 -19.53 9.27
N PRO A 286 -10.28 -20.76 9.43
CA PRO A 286 -9.46 -21.94 9.22
C PRO A 286 -9.08 -22.02 7.74
N GLY A 287 -7.90 -22.55 7.47
CA GLY A 287 -7.43 -22.83 6.13
C GLY A 287 -6.79 -24.21 6.06
N PRO A 288 -6.28 -24.62 4.88
CA PRO A 288 -5.53 -25.87 4.71
C PRO A 288 -4.34 -25.99 5.69
N ALA A 289 -3.82 -24.85 6.15
CA ALA A 289 -2.71 -24.77 7.08
C ALA A 289 -3.11 -24.84 8.57
N GLY A 290 -4.41 -24.89 8.89
CA GLY A 290 -4.95 -25.00 10.25
C GLY A 290 -5.82 -23.82 10.70
N ASN A 291 -6.19 -23.83 11.98
CA ASN A 291 -7.05 -22.81 12.58
C ASN A 291 -6.35 -21.44 12.65
N GLY A 292 -7.09 -20.36 12.41
CA GLY A 292 -6.56 -19.00 12.46
C GLY A 292 -5.47 -18.72 11.43
N ALA A 293 -5.42 -19.50 10.34
CA ALA A 293 -4.51 -19.20 9.24
C ALA A 293 -4.92 -17.87 8.57
N GLY A 294 -6.21 -17.62 8.50
CA GLY A 294 -6.80 -16.42 7.90
C GLY A 294 -7.12 -16.60 6.42
N ARG A 295 -7.95 -15.70 5.90
CA ARG A 295 -8.43 -15.68 4.52
C ARG A 295 -8.66 -14.24 4.07
N VAL A 296 -8.47 -13.98 2.78
CA VAL A 296 -8.91 -12.74 2.11
C VAL A 296 -9.71 -13.12 0.88
N ASP A 297 -10.87 -12.49 0.74
CA ASP A 297 -11.82 -12.66 -0.36
C ASP A 297 -11.94 -11.33 -1.13
N VAL A 298 -11.83 -11.34 -2.45
CA VAL A 298 -12.04 -10.18 -3.33
C VAL A 298 -13.32 -10.36 -4.10
N PHE A 299 -14.13 -9.32 -4.14
CA PHE A 299 -15.44 -9.29 -4.75
C PHE A 299 -15.50 -8.21 -5.81
N ASP A 300 -16.24 -8.55 -6.86
CA ASP A 300 -16.63 -7.66 -7.94
C ASP A 300 -17.53 -6.52 -7.43
N GLY A 301 -17.29 -5.28 -7.86
CA GLY A 301 -18.07 -4.12 -7.43
C GLY A 301 -19.52 -4.15 -7.91
N ALA A 302 -19.76 -4.65 -9.12
CA ALA A 302 -21.08 -4.65 -9.76
C ALA A 302 -21.96 -5.85 -9.35
N THR A 303 -21.37 -7.04 -9.29
CA THR A 303 -22.09 -8.31 -9.09
C THR A 303 -21.93 -8.87 -7.68
N HIS A 304 -20.96 -8.37 -6.92
CA HIS A 304 -20.56 -8.89 -5.60
C HIS A 304 -20.18 -10.38 -5.61
N GLN A 305 -19.81 -10.91 -6.77
CA GLN A 305 -19.31 -12.27 -6.90
C GLN A 305 -17.85 -12.34 -6.50
N LEU A 306 -17.45 -13.49 -5.92
CA LEU A 306 -16.07 -13.75 -5.55
C LEU A 306 -15.19 -13.85 -6.80
N LEU A 307 -14.21 -12.96 -6.92
CA LEU A 307 -13.21 -12.94 -7.99
C LEU A 307 -11.96 -13.72 -7.58
N LYS A 308 -11.50 -13.53 -6.34
CA LYS A 308 -10.25 -14.11 -5.84
C LYS A 308 -10.36 -14.47 -4.37
N GLN A 309 -9.70 -15.55 -4.00
CA GLN A 309 -9.54 -15.96 -2.61
C GLN A 309 -8.10 -16.39 -2.35
N TRP A 310 -7.55 -15.93 -1.24
CA TRP A 310 -6.29 -16.39 -0.70
C TRP A 310 -6.49 -16.94 0.71
N ALA A 311 -5.84 -18.06 1.02
CA ALA A 311 -5.78 -18.62 2.36
C ALA A 311 -4.40 -18.40 2.97
N GLY A 312 -4.36 -18.18 4.28
CA GLY A 312 -3.12 -18.09 5.04
C GLY A 312 -2.30 -19.38 4.98
N SER A 313 -0.98 -19.21 5.02
CA SER A 313 0.00 -20.27 4.82
C SER A 313 0.29 -21.12 6.05
N ARG A 314 0.01 -20.63 7.27
CA ARG A 314 0.31 -21.30 8.54
C ARG A 314 -0.78 -21.01 9.57
N ALA A 315 -1.03 -21.96 10.46
CA ALA A 315 -1.96 -21.76 11.57
C ALA A 315 -1.52 -20.58 12.46
N GLY A 316 -2.46 -19.70 12.78
CA GLY A 316 -2.24 -18.53 13.64
C GLY A 316 -1.63 -17.30 12.95
N ASP A 317 -1.36 -17.34 11.65
CA ASP A 317 -0.80 -16.19 10.93
C ASP A 317 -1.75 -14.97 10.89
N ALA A 318 -3.06 -15.19 11.04
CA ALA A 318 -4.08 -14.16 10.93
C ALA A 318 -4.00 -13.40 9.59
N PHE A 319 -3.85 -14.12 8.47
CA PHE A 319 -3.83 -13.53 7.14
C PHE A 319 -5.13 -12.80 6.81
N GLY A 320 -5.02 -11.56 6.33
CA GLY A 320 -6.17 -10.65 6.19
C GLY A 320 -6.52 -9.90 7.48
N SER A 321 -5.57 -9.74 8.40
CA SER A 321 -5.74 -8.92 9.63
C SER A 321 -5.54 -7.43 9.38
N SER A 322 -4.92 -7.07 8.26
CA SER A 322 -4.92 -5.73 7.68
C SER A 322 -4.94 -5.81 6.14
N LEU A 323 -5.44 -4.76 5.48
CA LEU A 323 -5.68 -4.64 4.06
C LEU A 323 -5.52 -3.17 3.71
N ALA A 324 -4.96 -2.87 2.55
CA ALA A 324 -4.96 -1.55 1.95
C ALA A 324 -4.85 -1.68 0.43
N ALA A 325 -5.61 -0.88 -0.31
CA ALA A 325 -5.29 -0.62 -1.70
C ALA A 325 -4.01 0.21 -1.76
N ALA A 326 -2.96 -0.34 -2.36
CA ALA A 326 -1.66 0.29 -2.45
C ALA A 326 -1.60 1.34 -3.58
N GLY A 327 -2.61 1.35 -4.45
CA GLY A 327 -2.51 1.97 -5.77
C GLY A 327 -1.66 1.11 -6.70
N ASP A 328 -1.40 1.61 -7.91
CA ASP A 328 -0.52 0.96 -8.88
C ASP A 328 0.94 1.19 -8.46
N VAL A 329 1.50 0.27 -7.67
CA VAL A 329 2.85 0.40 -7.09
C VAL A 329 3.94 -0.15 -8.00
N ASN A 330 3.59 -0.96 -9.01
CA ASN A 330 4.53 -1.49 -9.99
C ASN A 330 4.41 -0.83 -11.39
N GLY A 331 3.45 0.09 -11.59
CA GLY A 331 3.24 0.84 -12.82
C GLY A 331 2.61 0.03 -13.95
N ASP A 332 1.92 -1.08 -13.64
CA ASP A 332 1.29 -1.95 -14.65
C ASP A 332 -0.08 -1.44 -15.13
N GLY A 333 -0.58 -0.36 -14.53
CA GLY A 333 -1.85 0.28 -14.84
C GLY A 333 -3.03 -0.23 -14.01
N PHE A 334 -2.84 -1.22 -13.13
CA PHE A 334 -3.87 -1.77 -12.25
C PHE A 334 -3.52 -1.49 -10.78
N PRO A 335 -4.49 -1.12 -9.93
CA PRO A 335 -4.19 -0.91 -8.52
C PRO A 335 -3.89 -2.22 -7.78
N ASP A 336 -2.89 -2.19 -6.90
CA ASP A 336 -2.40 -3.34 -6.16
C ASP A 336 -2.98 -3.44 -4.74
N LEU A 337 -2.90 -4.65 -4.15
CA LEU A 337 -3.42 -4.95 -2.82
C LEU A 337 -2.33 -5.37 -1.84
N LEU A 338 -2.26 -4.68 -0.70
CA LEU A 338 -1.46 -5.08 0.45
C LEU A 338 -2.29 -5.89 1.44
N ILE A 339 -1.75 -7.00 1.92
CA ILE A 339 -2.38 -7.89 2.90
C ILE A 339 -1.44 -8.13 4.07
N GLY A 340 -1.89 -7.81 5.29
CA GLY A 340 -1.16 -8.05 6.51
C GLY A 340 -1.55 -9.35 7.24
N SER A 341 -0.58 -9.88 7.95
CA SER A 341 -0.65 -11.04 8.84
C SER A 341 0.07 -10.69 10.13
N SER A 342 -0.53 -9.83 10.97
CA SER A 342 0.17 -9.25 12.13
C SER A 342 0.57 -10.28 13.20
N SER A 343 0.02 -11.49 13.16
CA SER A 343 0.30 -12.57 14.13
C SER A 343 1.26 -13.64 13.61
N ALA A 344 1.68 -13.55 12.36
CA ALA A 344 2.59 -14.51 11.74
C ALA A 344 3.93 -14.63 12.47
N ASP A 345 4.59 -15.78 12.28
CA ASP A 345 5.94 -16.06 12.79
C ASP A 345 6.11 -15.88 14.31
N GLY A 346 5.07 -16.21 15.08
CA GLY A 346 5.09 -16.09 16.53
C GLY A 346 5.08 -14.64 17.00
N GLY A 347 4.24 -13.81 16.35
CA GLY A 347 4.06 -12.40 16.67
C GLY A 347 4.97 -11.43 15.90
N GLY A 348 5.89 -11.94 15.07
CA GLY A 348 6.72 -11.10 14.20
C GLY A 348 5.89 -10.30 13.19
N GLY A 349 4.86 -10.93 12.65
CA GLY A 349 3.99 -10.36 11.63
C GLY A 349 4.64 -10.34 10.24
N THR A 350 3.82 -10.31 9.18
CA THR A 350 4.29 -10.21 7.78
C THR A 350 3.27 -9.41 6.97
N PHE A 351 3.68 -8.93 5.81
CA PHE A 351 2.76 -8.43 4.78
C PHE A 351 3.12 -8.98 3.41
N ARG A 352 2.12 -9.06 2.54
CA ARG A 352 2.23 -9.47 1.14
C ARG A 352 1.61 -8.41 0.24
N LEU A 353 2.18 -8.22 -0.94
CA LEU A 353 1.69 -7.33 -1.98
C LEU A 353 1.30 -8.18 -3.20
N TYR A 354 0.12 -7.94 -3.75
CA TYR A 354 -0.43 -8.64 -4.90
C TYR A 354 -0.81 -7.66 -6.00
N SER A 355 -0.49 -8.02 -7.26
CA SER A 355 -0.87 -7.23 -8.43
C SER A 355 -2.38 -7.25 -8.64
N GLY A 356 -2.96 -6.09 -8.94
CA GLY A 356 -4.36 -6.00 -9.39
C GLY A 356 -4.61 -6.67 -10.73
N ALA A 357 -3.62 -6.67 -11.63
CA ALA A 357 -3.77 -7.14 -13.00
C ALA A 357 -4.07 -8.65 -13.10
N ASP A 358 -3.41 -9.46 -12.28
CA ASP A 358 -3.46 -10.92 -12.38
C ASP A 358 -3.43 -11.68 -11.05
N TRP A 359 -3.45 -10.95 -9.92
CA TRP A 359 -3.40 -11.50 -8.56
C TRP A 359 -2.09 -12.24 -8.22
N THR A 360 -1.02 -12.03 -9.01
CA THR A 360 0.31 -12.55 -8.68
C THR A 360 0.88 -11.83 -7.47
N GLN A 361 1.67 -12.55 -6.67
CA GLN A 361 2.34 -11.93 -5.53
C GLN A 361 3.55 -11.16 -6.03
N LEU A 362 3.47 -9.83 -6.01
CA LEU A 362 4.58 -8.93 -6.34
C LEU A 362 5.65 -8.96 -5.26
N TRP A 363 5.26 -9.02 -3.99
CA TRP A 363 6.25 -9.01 -2.91
C TRP A 363 5.73 -9.54 -1.58
N HIS A 364 6.64 -9.79 -0.66
CA HIS A 364 6.33 -9.96 0.74
C HIS A 364 7.52 -9.58 1.61
N ARG A 365 7.25 -9.27 2.88
CA ARG A 365 8.31 -9.09 3.87
C ARG A 365 7.86 -9.58 5.23
N ASP A 366 8.71 -10.42 5.80
CA ASP A 366 8.51 -10.97 7.14
C ASP A 366 9.15 -10.06 8.20
N GLY A 367 8.41 -9.82 9.28
CA GLY A 367 8.88 -9.15 10.48
C GLY A 367 9.96 -9.96 11.18
N LYS A 368 10.95 -9.27 11.76
CA LYS A 368 12.06 -9.91 12.48
C LYS A 368 11.90 -9.72 13.98
N GLY A 369 11.84 -10.84 14.72
CA GLY A 369 11.73 -10.86 16.18
C GLY A 369 10.33 -11.26 16.66
N HIS A 370 10.20 -11.61 17.95
CA HIS A 370 8.89 -11.88 18.56
C HIS A 370 8.12 -10.57 18.78
N ASP A 371 6.80 -10.63 18.60
CA ASP A 371 5.82 -9.59 18.93
C ASP A 371 5.99 -8.22 18.22
N THR A 372 6.72 -8.13 17.10
CA THR A 372 6.86 -6.88 16.36
C THR A 372 5.58 -6.44 15.65
N ALA A 373 4.70 -7.40 15.34
CA ALA A 373 3.43 -7.21 14.66
C ALA A 373 3.53 -6.42 13.35
N MET A 374 4.53 -6.72 12.50
CA MET A 374 4.64 -6.11 11.18
C MET A 374 3.37 -6.41 10.35
N GLY A 375 2.90 -5.40 9.61
CA GLY A 375 1.63 -5.50 8.90
C GLY A 375 0.42 -5.24 9.80
N HIS A 376 0.59 -4.59 10.95
CA HIS A 376 -0.53 -4.24 11.84
C HIS A 376 -1.47 -3.21 11.20
N ARG A 377 -0.92 -2.18 10.54
CA ARG A 377 -1.64 -1.25 9.66
C ARG A 377 -0.86 -1.05 8.37
N LEU A 378 -1.61 -0.79 7.31
CA LEU A 378 -1.13 -0.57 5.96
C LEU A 378 -1.78 0.71 5.43
N ALA A 379 -1.06 1.49 4.63
CA ALA A 379 -1.62 2.68 3.98
C ALA A 379 -0.85 3.00 2.70
N ALA A 380 -1.56 3.30 1.61
CA ALA A 380 -0.96 3.99 0.47
C ALA A 380 -0.69 5.45 0.85
N ILE A 381 0.41 6.01 0.35
CA ILE A 381 0.77 7.41 0.60
C ILE A 381 1.07 8.19 -0.69
N GLY A 382 0.78 7.58 -1.84
CA GLY A 382 1.06 8.18 -3.14
C GLY A 382 2.54 8.08 -3.52
N ASP A 383 2.91 8.70 -4.62
CA ASP A 383 4.30 8.78 -5.08
C ASP A 383 5.02 9.90 -4.30
N VAL A 384 5.74 9.55 -3.23
CA VAL A 384 6.38 10.54 -2.34
C VAL A 384 7.69 11.05 -2.92
N ASP A 385 8.46 10.18 -3.55
CA ASP A 385 9.78 10.50 -4.07
C ASP A 385 9.76 10.97 -5.53
N GLN A 386 8.58 11.02 -6.14
CA GLN A 386 8.30 11.47 -7.50
C GLN A 386 9.00 10.62 -8.56
N ASN A 387 9.13 9.32 -8.28
CA ASN A 387 9.76 8.37 -9.19
C ASN A 387 8.77 7.76 -10.21
N GLY A 388 7.49 8.10 -10.13
CA GLY A 388 6.42 7.63 -11.00
C GLY A 388 5.65 6.42 -10.46
N PHE A 389 6.10 5.82 -9.35
CA PHE A 389 5.47 4.67 -8.71
C PHE A 389 4.86 5.07 -7.37
N LYS A 390 3.81 4.36 -6.94
CA LYS A 390 3.15 4.64 -5.67
C LYS A 390 3.92 4.02 -4.50
N ASP A 391 3.98 4.76 -3.40
CA ASP A 391 4.56 4.31 -2.15
C ASP A 391 3.50 3.88 -1.14
N PHE A 392 3.93 3.10 -0.16
CA PHE A 392 3.09 2.67 0.94
C PHE A 392 3.83 2.59 2.27
N LEU A 393 3.04 2.56 3.35
CA LEU A 393 3.49 2.40 4.71
C LEU A 393 3.03 1.09 5.31
N VAL A 394 3.90 0.48 6.12
CA VAL A 394 3.58 -0.70 6.93
C VAL A 394 4.02 -0.45 8.36
N THR A 395 3.11 -0.63 9.31
CA THR A 395 3.43 -0.45 10.73
C THR A 395 3.80 -1.75 11.43
N ALA A 396 4.66 -1.62 12.43
CA ALA A 396 5.13 -2.68 13.31
C ALA A 396 5.18 -2.11 14.76
N PRO A 397 4.04 -2.06 15.46
CA PRO A 397 3.91 -1.34 16.73
C PRO A 397 4.69 -1.96 17.88
N GLY A 398 5.09 -3.22 17.79
CA GLY A 398 5.98 -3.87 18.76
C GLY A 398 7.45 -3.87 18.34
N LEU A 399 7.82 -3.20 17.24
CA LEU A 399 9.20 -3.21 16.77
C LEU A 399 10.11 -2.43 17.73
N ASN A 400 11.17 -3.09 18.21
CA ASN A 400 12.23 -2.44 18.99
C ASN A 400 13.01 -1.45 18.10
N THR A 401 13.11 -0.19 18.54
CA THR A 401 13.92 0.84 17.86
C THR A 401 15.17 1.13 18.69
N GLY A 402 16.34 0.64 18.27
CA GLY A 402 17.58 0.81 19.05
C GLY A 402 17.57 -0.01 20.34
N SER A 403 17.88 0.62 21.48
CA SER A 403 17.94 -0.04 22.80
C SER A 403 16.65 0.05 23.62
N THR A 404 15.62 0.74 23.11
CA THR A 404 14.33 0.90 23.78
C THR A 404 13.34 -0.14 23.25
N PRO A 405 12.88 -1.10 24.08
CA PRO A 405 11.93 -2.11 23.64
C PRO A 405 10.54 -1.54 23.37
N ASP A 406 9.78 -2.19 22.49
CA ASP A 406 8.36 -1.95 22.19
C ASP A 406 8.00 -0.49 21.86
N THR A 407 8.94 0.27 21.31
CA THR A 407 8.70 1.66 20.87
C THR A 407 7.75 1.73 19.69
N GLY A 408 7.82 0.75 18.78
CA GLY A 408 7.04 0.69 17.56
C GLY A 408 7.64 1.51 16.41
N ALA A 409 7.24 1.17 15.19
CA ALA A 409 7.71 1.84 13.98
C ALA A 409 6.67 1.85 12.86
N ALA A 410 6.83 2.80 11.94
CA ALA A 410 6.23 2.76 10.61
C ALA A 410 7.35 2.73 9.56
N LEU A 411 7.24 1.84 8.58
CA LEU A 411 8.20 1.65 7.51
C LEU A 411 7.60 2.16 6.21
N HIS A 412 8.35 2.99 5.51
CA HIS A 412 8.02 3.51 4.20
C HIS A 412 8.71 2.69 3.13
N PHE A 413 7.90 2.10 2.25
CA PHE A 413 8.33 1.33 1.10
C PHE A 413 8.03 2.06 -0.19
N ASP A 414 8.96 1.87 -1.10
CA ASP A 414 9.00 2.46 -2.42
C ASP A 414 9.38 1.36 -3.41
N PHE A 415 8.79 1.41 -4.61
CA PHE A 415 9.19 0.58 -5.74
C PHE A 415 10.26 1.28 -6.55
N ARG A 416 11.44 0.67 -6.59
CA ARG A 416 12.53 1.17 -7.42
C ARG A 416 12.57 0.42 -8.74
N SER A 417 12.21 1.13 -9.80
CA SER A 417 12.56 0.67 -11.14
C SER A 417 14.07 0.63 -11.26
N PHE A 418 14.61 -0.53 -11.63
CA PHE A 418 16.05 -0.69 -11.82
C PHE A 418 16.59 0.01 -13.07
N LEU A 419 15.70 0.56 -13.91
CA LEU A 419 16.03 1.26 -15.14
C LEU A 419 15.15 2.50 -15.30
N SER A 420 15.75 3.63 -15.68
CA SER A 420 15.03 4.84 -16.10
C SER A 420 15.66 5.43 -17.36
N ALA A 421 14.90 6.21 -18.12
CA ALA A 421 15.36 6.87 -19.34
C ALA A 421 15.04 8.38 -19.29
N GLN A 422 16.02 9.22 -19.65
CA GLN A 422 15.84 10.68 -19.71
C GLN A 422 16.55 11.27 -20.95
N PRO A 423 15.84 12.04 -21.80
CA PRO A 423 14.41 12.32 -21.76
C PRO A 423 13.58 11.09 -22.18
N THR A 424 12.31 11.05 -21.76
CA THR A 424 11.34 10.01 -22.17
C THR A 424 10.73 10.25 -23.56
N GLN A 425 11.09 11.37 -24.20
CA GLN A 425 10.66 11.72 -25.55
C GLN A 425 11.85 12.22 -26.36
N LEU A 426 11.92 11.83 -27.63
CA LEU A 426 13.00 12.21 -28.54
C LEU A 426 12.43 12.58 -29.91
N SER A 427 12.83 13.73 -30.48
CA SER A 427 12.42 14.08 -31.85
C SER A 427 13.31 13.37 -32.87
N ALA A 428 12.67 12.69 -33.82
CA ALA A 428 13.34 12.06 -34.94
C ALA A 428 13.99 13.10 -35.87
N ALA A 429 13.35 14.26 -36.08
CA ALA A 429 13.88 15.33 -36.92
C ALA A 429 15.20 15.90 -36.39
N SER A 430 15.27 16.23 -35.10
CA SER A 430 16.48 16.82 -34.49
C SER A 430 17.47 15.78 -33.99
N GLY A 431 17.03 14.55 -33.71
CA GLY A 431 17.80 13.60 -32.92
C GLY A 431 18.01 14.12 -31.49
N GLY A 432 18.96 13.51 -30.79
CA GLY A 432 19.36 13.87 -29.44
C GLY A 432 19.87 12.67 -28.66
N GLN A 433 20.12 12.91 -27.37
CA GLN A 433 20.65 11.92 -26.46
C GLN A 433 19.58 11.47 -25.48
N VAL A 434 19.52 10.16 -25.23
CA VAL A 434 18.76 9.55 -24.13
C VAL A 434 19.75 8.85 -23.21
N GLU A 435 19.74 9.22 -21.94
CA GLU A 435 20.48 8.54 -20.89
C GLU A 435 19.59 7.48 -20.25
N TYR A 436 20.08 6.24 -20.23
CA TYR A 436 19.49 5.12 -19.51
C TYR A 436 20.26 4.92 -18.21
N LEU A 437 19.63 5.19 -17.08
CA LEU A 437 20.22 5.07 -15.76
C LEU A 437 19.79 3.72 -15.17
N LEU A 438 20.78 2.87 -14.90
CA LEU A 438 20.60 1.61 -14.21
C LEU A 438 20.90 1.84 -12.73
N ASP A 439 19.95 1.51 -11.85
CA ASP A 439 20.05 1.70 -10.40
C ASP A 439 19.51 0.46 -9.70
N PHE A 440 20.33 -0.59 -9.65
CA PHE A 440 19.97 -1.85 -9.00
C PHE A 440 20.25 -1.79 -7.49
N SER A 441 19.78 -2.79 -6.74
CA SER A 441 20.05 -2.85 -5.31
C SER A 441 21.55 -3.01 -5.03
N ASN A 442 22.02 -2.57 -3.85
CA ASN A 442 23.47 -2.56 -3.56
C ASN A 442 24.12 -3.96 -3.55
N TRP A 443 23.35 -5.05 -3.44
CA TRP A 443 23.89 -6.40 -3.39
C TRP A 443 24.31 -6.91 -4.78
N GLU A 444 23.84 -6.27 -5.84
CA GLU A 444 24.17 -6.49 -7.24
C GLU A 444 25.44 -5.75 -7.68
N SER A 445 26.06 -4.99 -6.77
CA SER A 445 27.31 -4.25 -7.01
C SER A 445 28.38 -5.14 -7.67
N GLY A 446 28.91 -4.71 -8.82
CA GLY A 446 29.88 -5.47 -9.61
C GLY A 446 29.29 -6.55 -10.53
N GLY A 447 27.96 -6.70 -10.55
CA GLY A 447 27.23 -7.58 -11.47
C GLY A 447 27.39 -7.14 -12.93
N GLN A 448 27.29 -8.10 -13.85
CA GLN A 448 27.30 -7.81 -15.29
C GLN A 448 25.90 -7.44 -15.74
N TYR A 449 25.74 -6.35 -16.48
CA TYR A 449 24.47 -5.91 -17.02
C TYR A 449 24.45 -5.92 -18.55
N TRP A 450 23.25 -6.05 -19.10
CA TRP A 450 22.92 -5.85 -20.51
C TRP A 450 21.67 -4.99 -20.62
N LEU A 451 21.72 -3.93 -21.41
CA LEU A 451 20.57 -3.13 -21.79
C LEU A 451 20.06 -3.59 -23.15
N LEU A 452 18.84 -4.10 -23.16
CA LEU A 452 18.16 -4.68 -24.31
C LEU A 452 17.05 -3.76 -24.78
N PHE A 453 16.67 -3.86 -26.05
CA PHE A 453 15.71 -2.93 -26.66
C PHE A 453 14.69 -3.66 -27.53
N SER A 454 13.48 -3.11 -27.63
CA SER A 454 12.48 -3.52 -28.61
C SER A 454 11.76 -2.32 -29.20
N ALA A 455 11.48 -2.40 -30.50
CA ALA A 455 10.62 -1.45 -31.21
C ALA A 455 9.20 -2.01 -31.45
N ARG A 456 8.90 -3.19 -30.90
CA ARG A 456 7.60 -3.86 -31.07
C ARG A 456 6.66 -3.67 -29.89
N GLY A 457 7.17 -3.24 -28.74
CA GLY A 457 6.40 -3.10 -27.51
C GLY A 457 7.09 -3.77 -26.32
N THR A 458 6.37 -3.76 -25.21
CA THR A 458 6.66 -4.54 -24.00
C THR A 458 6.33 -6.02 -24.23
N GLY A 459 6.96 -6.89 -23.44
CA GLY A 459 6.93 -8.36 -23.57
C GLY A 459 5.77 -9.02 -22.81
N PRO A 460 5.88 -10.31 -22.47
CA PRO A 460 7.14 -11.02 -22.20
C PRO A 460 7.75 -11.80 -23.38
N THR A 461 9.09 -11.82 -23.45
CA THR A 461 9.87 -12.75 -24.28
C THR A 461 10.72 -13.65 -23.39
N GLN A 462 10.49 -14.95 -23.49
CA GLN A 462 11.22 -15.98 -22.73
C GLN A 462 12.59 -16.28 -23.36
N VAL A 463 13.66 -16.16 -22.57
CA VAL A 463 15.05 -16.45 -22.95
C VAL A 463 15.67 -17.40 -21.93
N GLY A 464 15.59 -18.71 -22.22
CA GLY A 464 16.04 -19.73 -21.28
C GLY A 464 15.11 -19.81 -20.06
N PHE A 465 15.61 -19.42 -18.89
CA PHE A 465 14.83 -19.31 -17.65
C PHE A 465 14.44 -17.86 -17.31
N LEU A 466 14.87 -16.89 -18.13
CA LEU A 466 14.62 -15.46 -17.94
C LEU A 466 13.41 -15.01 -18.74
N GLU A 467 12.52 -14.28 -18.09
CA GLU A 467 11.46 -13.54 -18.75
C GLU A 467 11.90 -12.10 -18.95
N ILE A 468 12.02 -11.66 -20.20
CA ILE A 468 12.42 -10.30 -20.55
C ILE A 468 11.16 -9.52 -20.91
N PRO A 469 10.88 -8.35 -20.29
CA PRO A 469 9.63 -7.60 -20.52
C PRO A 469 9.65 -6.81 -21.83
N LEU A 470 10.27 -7.35 -22.88
CA LEU A 470 10.30 -6.76 -24.22
C LEU A 470 9.69 -7.73 -25.23
N SER A 471 8.89 -7.23 -26.16
CA SER A 471 8.38 -8.03 -27.27
C SER A 471 9.50 -8.46 -28.21
N ASP A 472 9.46 -9.73 -28.66
CA ASP A 472 10.48 -10.26 -29.57
C ASP A 472 10.55 -9.51 -30.89
N GLY A 473 11.75 -9.15 -31.32
CA GLY A 473 12.00 -8.37 -32.53
C GLY A 473 13.48 -8.17 -32.84
N PRO A 474 13.80 -7.52 -33.97
CA PRO A 474 15.17 -7.39 -34.45
C PRO A 474 16.13 -6.75 -33.44
N LEU A 475 15.68 -5.70 -32.75
CA LEU A 475 16.52 -5.00 -31.77
C LEU A 475 16.82 -5.88 -30.54
N LEU A 476 15.84 -6.66 -30.08
CA LEU A 476 16.01 -7.57 -28.95
C LEU A 476 16.99 -8.69 -29.33
N GLN A 477 16.82 -9.29 -30.50
CA GLN A 477 17.69 -10.34 -31.01
C GLN A 477 19.14 -9.85 -31.24
N MET A 478 19.33 -8.60 -31.67
CA MET A 478 20.66 -7.99 -31.73
C MET A 478 21.29 -7.88 -30.34
N GLY A 479 20.56 -7.35 -29.35
CA GLY A 479 21.06 -7.25 -27.97
C GLY A 479 21.40 -8.61 -27.36
N LEU A 480 20.52 -9.60 -27.52
CA LEU A 480 20.71 -10.97 -27.02
C LEU A 480 21.92 -11.67 -27.66
N SER A 481 22.23 -11.36 -28.91
CA SER A 481 23.41 -11.88 -29.62
C SER A 481 24.71 -11.10 -29.31
N GLY A 482 24.65 -10.10 -28.42
CA GLY A 482 25.79 -9.26 -28.04
C GLY A 482 26.20 -8.26 -29.12
N GLN A 483 25.35 -8.01 -30.11
CA GLN A 483 25.57 -6.97 -31.11
C GLN A 483 25.17 -5.61 -30.53
N SER A 484 26.02 -4.60 -30.75
CA SER A 484 25.71 -3.23 -30.37
C SER A 484 24.61 -2.68 -31.28
N LEU A 485 23.59 -2.09 -30.67
CA LEU A 485 22.57 -1.35 -31.40
C LEU A 485 23.17 -0.05 -31.97
N PRO A 486 22.78 0.37 -33.18
CA PRO A 486 23.22 1.64 -33.73
C PRO A 486 22.96 2.78 -32.75
N TYR A 487 23.91 3.71 -32.66
CA TYR A 487 23.82 4.91 -31.84
C TYR A 487 23.80 4.68 -30.32
N THR A 488 23.96 3.43 -29.87
CA THR A 488 24.01 3.12 -28.43
C THR A 488 25.44 2.98 -27.93
N GLN A 489 25.65 3.36 -26.67
CA GLN A 489 26.93 3.24 -25.96
C GLN A 489 26.67 2.61 -24.59
N GLN A 490 27.63 1.79 -24.14
CA GLN A 490 27.60 1.17 -22.80
C GLN A 490 26.33 0.34 -22.55
N THR A 491 25.75 -0.30 -23.57
CA THR A 491 24.59 -1.20 -23.41
C THR A 491 24.94 -2.53 -22.75
N SER A 492 26.17 -2.71 -22.28
CA SER A 492 26.57 -3.82 -21.42
C SER A 492 27.83 -3.44 -20.67
N GLY A 493 27.97 -3.91 -19.43
CA GLY A 493 29.14 -3.62 -18.61
C GLY A 493 29.01 -4.17 -17.19
N GLN A 494 29.86 -3.70 -16.29
CA GLN A 494 29.70 -3.98 -14.86
C GLN A 494 29.03 -2.81 -14.16
N LEU A 495 28.12 -3.12 -13.23
CA LEU A 495 27.60 -2.15 -12.28
C LEU A 495 28.71 -1.66 -11.34
N ASP A 496 28.65 -0.41 -10.93
CA ASP A 496 29.61 0.20 -10.01
C ASP A 496 29.48 -0.32 -8.57
N GLY A 497 30.30 0.22 -7.65
CA GLY A 497 30.31 -0.15 -6.23
C GLY A 497 29.02 0.18 -5.45
N LYS A 498 28.05 0.82 -6.10
CA LYS A 498 26.71 1.13 -5.61
C LYS A 498 25.63 0.50 -6.50
N ALA A 499 26.00 -0.48 -7.32
CA ALA A 499 25.14 -1.17 -8.26
C ALA A 499 24.51 -0.28 -9.35
N LYS A 500 25.21 0.77 -9.77
CA LYS A 500 24.73 1.73 -10.80
C LYS A 500 25.50 1.63 -12.11
N ALA A 501 24.84 1.98 -13.20
CA ALA A 501 25.49 2.22 -14.48
C ALA A 501 24.69 3.22 -15.33
N THR A 502 25.34 3.77 -16.36
CA THR A 502 24.69 4.63 -17.35
C THR A 502 24.99 4.09 -18.73
N ALA A 503 23.95 3.99 -19.55
CA ALA A 503 24.04 3.70 -20.97
C ALA A 503 23.42 4.86 -21.76
N LEU A 504 23.83 5.02 -23.01
CA LEU A 504 23.42 6.16 -23.83
C LEU A 504 22.87 5.70 -25.16
N LEU A 505 21.82 6.36 -25.64
CA LEU A 505 21.43 6.39 -27.04
C LEU A 505 21.68 7.82 -27.55
N ASP A 506 22.66 7.98 -28.44
CA ASP A 506 23.03 9.27 -29.05
C ASP A 506 22.63 9.27 -30.53
N ALA A 507 21.35 9.56 -30.78
CA ALA A 507 20.75 9.46 -32.10
C ALA A 507 20.96 10.76 -32.90
N PRO A 508 21.68 10.75 -34.03
CA PRO A 508 21.80 11.93 -34.87
C PRO A 508 20.45 12.30 -35.52
N PRO A 509 20.31 13.53 -36.04
CA PRO A 509 19.13 13.92 -36.80
C PRO A 509 18.74 12.87 -37.84
N GLN A 510 17.45 12.53 -37.90
CA GLN A 510 16.83 11.58 -38.82
C GLN A 510 17.18 10.09 -38.62
N ALA A 511 18.02 9.76 -37.62
CA ALA A 511 18.45 8.38 -37.37
C ALA A 511 17.31 7.43 -37.01
N LEU A 512 16.28 7.94 -36.32
CA LEU A 512 15.15 7.16 -35.81
C LEU A 512 13.86 7.38 -36.62
N ASN A 513 13.97 7.85 -37.87
CA ASN A 513 12.79 8.10 -38.73
C ASN A 513 11.90 6.87 -38.92
N PHE A 514 12.46 5.66 -38.81
CA PHE A 514 11.72 4.40 -38.89
C PHE A 514 10.82 4.12 -37.66
N LEU A 515 10.96 4.92 -36.60
CA LEU A 515 10.18 4.87 -35.37
C LEU A 515 9.27 6.09 -35.18
N ILE A 516 9.15 7.01 -36.14
CA ILE A 516 8.27 8.18 -35.98
C ILE A 516 6.84 7.72 -35.64
N GLY A 517 6.29 8.26 -34.55
CA GLY A 517 4.96 7.91 -34.03
C GLY A 517 4.91 6.53 -33.35
N ARG A 518 6.07 5.96 -33.01
CA ARG A 518 6.25 4.74 -32.22
C ARG A 518 7.22 5.01 -31.08
N SER A 519 7.35 4.03 -30.21
CA SER A 519 8.26 4.10 -29.07
C SER A 519 9.36 3.05 -29.15
N LEU A 520 10.50 3.40 -28.57
CA LEU A 520 11.59 2.47 -28.30
C LEU A 520 11.48 2.05 -26.84
N TYR A 521 11.40 0.74 -26.61
CA TYR A 521 11.34 0.14 -25.29
C TYR A 521 12.71 -0.40 -24.91
N ALA A 522 13.14 -0.23 -23.67
CA ALA A 522 14.41 -0.74 -23.16
C ALA A 522 14.23 -1.49 -21.84
N ALA A 523 14.96 -2.57 -21.62
CA ALA A 523 14.97 -3.31 -20.36
C ALA A 523 16.40 -3.74 -20.03
N ALA A 524 16.79 -3.65 -18.77
CA ALA A 524 18.09 -4.05 -18.28
C ALA A 524 18.02 -5.47 -17.68
N VAL A 525 19.02 -6.27 -17.93
CA VAL A 525 19.21 -7.60 -17.34
C VAL A 525 20.52 -7.60 -16.60
N VAL A 526 20.54 -8.07 -15.36
CA VAL A 526 21.74 -8.14 -14.52
C VAL A 526 21.99 -9.57 -14.06
N GLU A 527 23.21 -10.05 -14.29
CA GLU A 527 23.79 -11.22 -13.65
C GLU A 527 24.60 -10.74 -12.43
N PRO A 528 24.09 -10.90 -11.19
CA PRO A 528 24.79 -10.45 -10.00
C PRO A 528 26.03 -11.31 -9.74
N PRO A 529 27.00 -10.82 -8.93
CA PRO A 529 28.13 -11.65 -8.52
C PRO A 529 27.69 -12.86 -7.69
N GLY A 530 28.26 -14.04 -7.96
CA GLY A 530 27.99 -15.26 -7.21
C GLY A 530 26.91 -16.15 -7.86
N GLN A 531 26.29 -17.03 -7.07
CA GLN A 531 25.19 -17.91 -7.53
C GLN A 531 23.81 -17.28 -7.27
N ALA A 532 23.73 -15.95 -7.27
CA ALA A 532 22.48 -15.23 -7.04
C ALA A 532 21.59 -15.29 -8.28
N PRO A 533 20.25 -15.20 -8.12
CA PRO A 533 19.34 -15.17 -9.25
C PRO A 533 19.55 -13.90 -10.07
N TRP A 534 19.38 -14.04 -11.38
CA TRP A 534 19.42 -12.91 -12.31
C TRP A 534 18.29 -11.92 -11.99
N GLN A 535 18.55 -10.63 -12.20
CA GLN A 535 17.57 -9.56 -12.07
C GLN A 535 17.24 -9.00 -13.45
N VAL A 536 16.00 -8.57 -13.65
CA VAL A 536 15.55 -7.92 -14.89
C VAL A 536 14.82 -6.66 -14.46
N SER A 537 14.99 -5.53 -15.17
CA SER A 537 14.19 -4.33 -14.94
C SER A 537 12.88 -4.41 -15.70
N GLU A 538 11.91 -3.56 -15.33
CA GLU A 538 10.76 -3.25 -16.17
C GLU A 538 11.22 -2.66 -17.50
N ALA A 539 10.32 -2.67 -18.49
CA ALA A 539 10.56 -2.02 -19.76
C ALA A 539 10.27 -0.52 -19.66
N VAL A 540 11.27 0.30 -19.95
CA VAL A 540 11.15 1.76 -20.04
C VAL A 540 10.84 2.18 -21.47
N GLU A 541 9.86 3.06 -21.63
CA GLU A 541 9.46 3.62 -22.92
C GLU A 541 10.15 4.96 -23.22
N VAL A 542 10.60 5.13 -24.46
CA VAL A 542 10.99 6.42 -25.04
C VAL A 542 10.19 6.67 -26.31
N SER A 543 9.30 7.66 -26.28
CA SER A 543 8.45 7.99 -27.42
C SER A 543 9.23 8.77 -28.49
N ILE A 544 9.17 8.32 -29.74
CA ILE A 544 9.85 8.98 -30.87
C ILE A 544 8.85 9.87 -31.61
N LEU A 545 9.03 11.17 -31.41
CA LEU A 545 8.20 12.21 -32.00
C LEU A 545 8.72 12.60 -33.40
N PRO A 546 7.87 13.18 -34.27
CA PRO A 546 8.28 13.66 -35.58
C PRO A 546 9.52 14.57 -35.59
#